data_AF-A0A2D5ZB87-F1
#
_entry.id   AF-A0A2D5ZB87-F1
#
_cell.length_a   1.000
_cell.length_b   1.000
_cell.length_c   1.000
_cell.angle_alpha   90.00
_cell.angle_beta   90.00
_cell.angle_gamma   90.00
#
_symmetry.space_group_name_H-M   'P 1'
#
loop_
_entity.id
_entity.type
_entity.pdbx_description
1 polymer ?
#
loop_
_entity_poly.entity_id
_entity_poly.type
_entity_poly.pdbx_seq_one_letter_code
_entity_poly.pdbx_strand_id
1 'polypeptide(L)' 'GKDLEPVEVPLPYRKAPGSPRDPVEGEPATVFRYDLVWEFAAAIREGRSAVPDFDDGLRAQIVADAVMRSHQERRWIDLG' A
#
# COMPACT_ATOMS: atom_id res chain seq x y z
N GLY A 1 5.53 28.37 -2.58
CA GLY A 1 5.60 28.40 -1.11
C GLY A 1 4.35 27.83 -0.45
N LYS A 2 3.71 26.85 -1.11
CA LYS A 2 2.57 26.08 -0.60
C LYS A 2 2.77 24.58 -0.88
N ASP A 3 4.00 24.19 -1.13
CA ASP A 3 4.34 22.93 -1.78
C ASP A 3 4.17 21.75 -0.79
N LEU A 4 3.98 22.05 0.50
CA LEU A 4 3.78 21.10 1.60
C LEU A 4 2.65 21.57 2.54
N GLU A 5 1.45 21.80 2.01
CA GLU A 5 0.25 21.99 2.84
C GLU A 5 -0.54 20.67 2.96
N PRO A 6 -1.04 20.31 4.16
CA PRO A 6 -1.91 19.15 4.30
C PRO A 6 -3.18 19.34 3.47
N VAL A 7 -3.47 18.35 2.61
CA VAL A 7 -4.72 18.29 1.84
C VAL A 7 -5.47 17.04 2.22
N GLU A 8 -6.80 17.16 2.28
CA GLU A 8 -7.66 16.03 2.56
C GLU A 8 -7.67 15.07 1.35
N VAL A 9 -7.45 13.78 1.60
CA VAL A 9 -7.49 12.75 0.55
C VAL A 9 -8.93 12.64 0.02
N PRO A 10 -9.17 12.80 -1.30
CA PRO A 10 -10.51 12.66 -1.86
C PRO A 10 -11.16 11.31 -1.54
N LEU A 11 -12.47 11.31 -1.28
CA LEU A 11 -13.24 10.12 -0.88
C LEU A 11 -13.03 8.88 -1.79
N PRO A 12 -12.96 9.00 -3.14
CA PRO A 12 -12.74 7.84 -4.00
C PRO A 12 -11.43 7.09 -3.74
N TYR A 13 -10.42 7.77 -3.18
CA TYR A 13 -9.12 7.18 -2.85
C TYR A 13 -9.05 6.65 -1.42
N ARG A 14 -10.14 6.76 -0.64
CA ARG A 14 -10.17 6.27 0.74
C ARG A 14 -10.56 4.80 0.85
N LYS A 15 -10.97 4.14 -0.22
CA LYS A 15 -11.30 2.71 -0.24
C LYS A 15 -10.99 2.06 -1.59
N ALA A 16 -10.88 0.73 -1.59
CA ALA A 16 -10.72 -0.03 -2.83
C ALA A 16 -11.96 0.07 -3.73
N PRO A 17 -11.80 0.11 -5.06
CA PRO A 17 -12.92 0.09 -6.00
C PRO A 17 -13.88 -1.08 -5.75
N GLY A 18 -15.19 -0.78 -5.74
CA GLY A 18 -16.23 -1.77 -5.49
C GLY A 18 -16.32 -2.27 -4.04
N SER A 19 -15.41 -1.87 -3.15
CA SER A 19 -15.47 -2.27 -1.73
C SER A 19 -16.78 -1.79 -1.09
N PRO A 20 -17.51 -2.67 -0.38
CA PRO A 20 -18.73 -2.29 0.33
C PRO A 20 -18.43 -1.47 1.59
N ARG A 21 -17.16 -1.32 1.97
CA ARG A 21 -16.75 -0.58 3.17
C ARG A 21 -17.17 0.89 3.10
N ASP A 22 -17.64 1.41 4.21
CA ASP A 22 -17.76 2.85 4.43
C ASP A 22 -16.42 3.41 4.94
N PRO A 23 -15.78 4.36 4.22
CA PRO A 23 -14.52 4.95 4.63
C PRO A 23 -14.58 5.83 5.88
N VAL A 24 -15.77 6.22 6.36
CA VAL A 24 -15.92 7.08 7.55
C VAL A 24 -16.30 6.32 8.83
N GLU A 25 -16.51 5.02 8.76
CA GLU A 25 -16.86 4.19 9.92
C GLU A 25 -15.65 3.43 10.49
N GLY A 26 -15.55 3.40 11.83
CA GLY A 26 -14.51 2.67 12.57
C GLY A 26 -13.17 3.42 12.68
N GLU A 27 -12.16 2.73 13.24
CA GLU A 27 -10.82 3.30 13.43
C GLU A 27 -10.02 3.20 12.12
N PRO A 28 -9.63 4.33 11.48
CA PRO A 28 -9.06 4.33 10.14
C PRO A 28 -7.84 3.43 9.96
N ALA A 29 -6.92 3.39 10.93
CA ALA A 29 -5.72 2.56 10.87
C ALA A 29 -6.00 1.06 11.09
N THR A 30 -7.25 0.68 11.35
CA THR A 30 -7.71 -0.70 11.51
C THR A 30 -8.56 -1.12 10.32
N VAL A 31 -9.61 -0.36 10.03
CA VAL A 31 -10.64 -0.76 9.05
C VAL A 31 -10.13 -0.74 7.60
N PHE A 32 -9.09 0.02 7.28
CA PHE A 32 -8.53 0.03 5.93
C PHE A 32 -8.03 -1.35 5.48
N ARG A 33 -7.64 -2.24 6.42
CA ARG A 33 -7.20 -3.60 6.09
C ARG A 33 -8.29 -4.44 5.44
N TYR A 34 -9.56 -4.11 5.64
CA TYR A 34 -10.66 -4.74 4.92
C TYR A 34 -10.49 -4.57 3.41
N ASP A 35 -10.06 -3.40 2.95
CA ASP A 35 -9.86 -3.12 1.52
C ASP A 35 -8.70 -3.92 0.93
N LEU A 36 -7.66 -4.22 1.73
CA LEU A 36 -6.56 -5.09 1.29
C LEU A 36 -7.08 -6.50 0.98
N VAL A 37 -7.91 -7.06 1.87
CA VAL A 37 -8.49 -8.39 1.69
C VAL A 37 -9.55 -8.39 0.58
N TRP A 38 -10.33 -7.31 0.47
CA TRP A 38 -11.31 -7.13 -0.60
C TRP A 38 -10.65 -7.17 -1.97
N GLU A 39 -9.60 -6.37 -2.19
CA GLU A 39 -8.87 -6.31 -3.46
C GLU A 39 -8.29 -7.69 -3.82
N PHE A 40 -7.66 -8.36 -2.86
CA PHE A 40 -7.11 -9.70 -3.07
C PHE A 40 -8.18 -10.72 -3.46
N ALA A 41 -9.30 -10.76 -2.74
CA ALA A 41 -10.40 -11.69 -3.03
C ALA A 41 -11.11 -11.38 -4.36
N ALA A 42 -11.33 -10.10 -4.66
CA ALA A 42 -11.92 -9.65 -5.91
C ALA A 42 -11.03 -10.01 -7.10
N ALA A 43 -9.71 -9.78 -7.00
CA ALA A 43 -8.75 -10.12 -8.04
C ALA A 43 -8.74 -11.62 -8.37
N ILE A 44 -8.77 -12.49 -7.34
CA ILE A 44 -8.88 -13.94 -7.51
C ILE A 44 -10.16 -14.30 -8.26
N ARG A 45 -11.31 -13.77 -7.82
CA ARG A 45 -12.61 -14.05 -8.44
C ARG A 45 -12.67 -13.60 -9.90
N GLU A 46 -12.03 -12.49 -10.22
CA GLU A 46 -12.02 -11.86 -11.55
C GLU A 46 -10.92 -12.41 -12.45
N GLY A 47 -10.03 -13.27 -11.96
CA GLY A 47 -8.94 -13.85 -12.74
C GLY A 47 -7.90 -12.80 -13.18
N ARG A 48 -7.69 -11.77 -12.38
CA ARG A 48 -6.73 -10.68 -12.62
C ARG A 48 -5.64 -10.66 -11.54
N SER A 49 -4.52 -10.00 -11.81
CA SER A 49 -3.56 -9.67 -10.76
C SER A 49 -4.19 -8.68 -9.76
N ALA A 50 -3.89 -8.88 -8.48
CA ALA A 50 -4.23 -7.92 -7.42
C ALA A 50 -3.30 -6.70 -7.51
N VAL A 51 -3.71 -5.56 -6.95
CA VAL A 51 -2.82 -4.40 -6.80
C VAL A 51 -2.76 -3.98 -5.33
N PRO A 52 -1.59 -4.04 -4.66
CA PRO A 52 -0.31 -4.58 -5.17
C PRO A 52 -0.35 -6.10 -5.40
N ASP A 53 0.53 -6.60 -6.26
CA ASP A 53 0.72 -8.04 -6.49
C ASP A 53 1.95 -8.61 -5.73
N PHE A 54 2.33 -9.83 -6.09
CA PHE A 54 3.48 -10.51 -5.48
C PHE A 54 4.81 -9.82 -5.82
N ASP A 55 4.99 -9.32 -7.04
CA ASP A 55 6.23 -8.68 -7.46
C ASP A 55 6.41 -7.33 -6.76
N ASP A 56 5.31 -6.61 -6.53
CA ASP A 56 5.31 -5.42 -5.67
C ASP A 56 5.75 -5.74 -4.24
N GLY A 57 5.26 -6.85 -3.68
CA GLY A 57 5.70 -7.35 -2.38
C GLY A 57 7.19 -7.71 -2.35
N LEU A 58 7.70 -8.37 -3.39
CA LEU A 58 9.12 -8.70 -3.53
C LEU A 58 9.99 -7.44 -3.57
N ARG A 59 9.59 -6.42 -4.34
CA ARG A 59 10.30 -5.14 -4.41
C ARG A 59 10.34 -4.44 -3.05
N ALA A 60 9.23 -4.43 -2.32
CA ALA A 60 9.18 -3.88 -0.98
C ALA A 60 10.13 -4.63 -0.01
N GLN A 61 10.21 -5.96 -0.12
CA GLN A 61 11.15 -6.75 0.69
C GLN A 61 12.61 -6.43 0.34
N ILE A 62 12.95 -6.29 -0.94
CA ILE A 62 14.31 -5.90 -1.38
C ILE A 62 14.72 -4.56 -0.75
N VAL A 63 13.80 -3.58 -0.73
CA VAL A 63 14.05 -2.29 -0.08
C VAL A 63 14.24 -2.46 1.43
N ALA A 64 13.41 -3.25 2.10
CA ALA A 64 13.53 -3.50 3.53
C ALA A 64 14.89 -4.14 3.88
N ASP A 65 15.32 -5.14 3.12
CA ASP A 65 16.63 -5.80 3.29
C ASP A 65 17.78 -4.82 3.05
N ALA A 66 17.66 -3.96 2.03
CA ALA A 66 18.66 -2.95 1.72
C ALA A 66 18.77 -1.86 2.78
N VAL A 67 17.68 -1.46 3.44
CA VAL A 67 17.71 -0.54 4.58
C VAL A 67 18.53 -1.14 5.72
N MET A 68 18.31 -2.41 6.03
CA MET A 68 19.08 -3.12 7.07
C MET A 68 20.57 -3.18 6.72
N ARG A 69 20.90 -3.49 5.46
CA ARG A 69 22.28 -3.51 4.96
C ARG A 69 22.94 -2.12 4.96
N SER A 70 22.21 -1.10 4.51
CA SER A 70 22.66 0.30 4.50
C SER A 70 23.06 0.77 5.90
N HIS A 71 22.25 0.44 6.90
CA HIS A 71 22.54 0.76 8.29
C HIS A 71 23.84 0.10 8.79
N GLN A 72 24.04 -1.18 8.47
CA GLN A 72 25.23 -1.93 8.87
C GLN A 72 26.50 -1.42 8.18
N GLU A 73 26.43 -1.16 6.88
CA GLU A 73 27.59 -0.77 6.07
C GLU A 73 27.84 0.75 6.02
N ARG A 74 26.91 1.56 6.57
CA ARG A 74 26.94 3.03 6.57
C ARG A 74 27.15 3.63 5.17
N ARG A 75 26.50 3.04 4.17
CA ARG A 75 26.57 3.50 2.79
C ARG A 75 25.27 3.25 2.05
N TRP A 76 25.09 3.97 0.95
CA TRP A 76 24.03 3.72 -0.01
C TRP A 76 24.16 2.30 -0.60
N ILE A 77 23.02 1.62 -0.69
CA ILE A 77 22.88 0.32 -1.35
C ILE A 77 22.13 0.57 -2.66
N ASP A 78 22.78 0.22 -3.77
CA ASP A 78 22.15 0.20 -5.08
C ASP A 78 21.21 -1.01 -5.19
N LEU A 79 20.01 -0.80 -5.73
CA LEU A 79 18.97 -1.81 -5.90
C LEU A 79 18.79 -2.24 -7.36
N GLY A 80 19.56 -1.66 -8.28
CA GLY A 80 19.43 -1.86 -9.73
C GLY A 80 18.66 -0.74 -10.42
#